data_AF-A0A6P0T2R6-F1
#
_entry.id   AF-A0A6P0T2R6-F1
#
_cell.length_a   1.000
_cell.length_b   1.000
_cell.length_c   1.000
_cell.angle_alpha   90.00
_cell.angle_beta   90.00
_cell.angle_gamma   90.00
#
_symmetry.space_group_name_H-M   'P 1'
#
loop_
_entity.id
_entity.type
_entity.pdbx_description
1 polymer ?
#
loop_
_entity_poly.entity_id
_entity_poly.type
_entity_poly.pdbx_seq_one_letter_code
_entity_poly.pdbx_strand_id
1 'polypeptide(L)' 'TGATLVFGPPRFDPERVLELIQTEQITDWSPLGSTGPRVLDHPRFDEFDTSSVLALGFGGAPTIFIIGI' A
#
# COMPACT_ATOMS: atom_id res chain seq x y z
N THR A 1 3.23 -19.87 -13.68
CA THR A 1 3.13 -18.49 -13.14
C THR A 1 3.67 -18.50 -11.73
N GLY A 2 4.59 -17.61 -11.41
CA GLY A 2 5.13 -17.43 -10.05
C GLY A 2 4.79 -16.02 -9.56
N ALA A 3 4.58 -15.89 -8.26
CA ALA A 3 4.41 -14.60 -7.61
C ALA A 3 5.62 -14.35 -6.70
N THR A 4 6.11 -13.12 -6.69
CA THR A 4 7.14 -12.67 -5.74
C THR A 4 6.43 -12.09 -4.53
N LEU A 5 6.79 -12.57 -3.34
CA LEU A 5 6.30 -12.01 -2.09
C LEU A 5 7.36 -11.08 -1.51
N VAL A 6 6.98 -9.83 -1.28
CA VAL A 6 7.82 -8.82 -0.63
C VAL A 6 7.34 -8.66 0.81
N PHE A 7 8.22 -8.96 1.77
CA PHE A 7 7.94 -8.77 3.18
C PHE A 7 8.50 -7.42 3.64
N GLY A 8 7.62 -6.59 4.17
CA GLY A 8 8.01 -5.33 4.80
C GLY A 8 8.76 -5.53 6.13
N PRO A 9 9.22 -4.43 6.74
CA PRO A 9 9.82 -4.47 8.07
C PRO A 9 8.87 -5.06 9.13
N PRO A 10 9.39 -5.57 10.26
CA PRO A 10 8.59 -6.18 11.32
C PRO A 10 7.59 -5.23 12.00
N ARG A 11 7.78 -3.91 11.83
CA ARG A 11 6.85 -2.88 12.30
C ARG A 11 6.36 -2.07 11.11
N PHE A 12 5.05 -1.82 11.07
CA PHE A 12 4.44 -1.00 10.04
C PHE A 12 4.97 0.43 10.06
N ASP A 13 5.39 0.89 8.89
CA ASP A 13 5.84 2.25 8.60
C ASP A 13 5.30 2.64 7.20
N PRO A 14 4.47 3.69 7.09
CA PRO A 14 3.88 4.08 5.82
C PRO A 14 4.92 4.54 4.79
N GLU A 15 5.98 5.23 5.20
CA GLU A 15 7.04 5.66 4.29
C GLU A 15 7.77 4.44 3.71
N ARG A 16 8.06 3.45 4.56
CA ARG A 16 8.71 2.22 4.11
C ARG A 16 7.85 1.40 3.14
N VAL A 17 6.52 1.46 3.28
CA VAL A 17 5.61 0.83 2.31
C VAL A 17 5.70 1.54 0.96
N LEU A 18 5.72 2.88 0.93
CA LEU A 18 5.88 3.65 -0.31
C LEU A 18 7.22 3.38 -0.99
N GLU A 19 8.31 3.31 -0.21
CA GLU A 19 9.62 2.92 -0.72
C GLU A 19 9.58 1.53 -1.38
N LEU A 20 8.97 0.54 -0.72
CA LEU A 20 8.88 -0.82 -1.26
C LEU A 20 8.00 -0.88 -2.52
N ILE A 21 6.90 -0.13 -2.57
CA ILE A 21 6.06 -0.04 -3.77
C ILE A 21 6.90 0.46 -4.95
N GLN A 22 7.64 1.55 -4.76
CA GLN A 22 8.49 2.13 -5.79
C GLN A 22 9.66 1.20 -6.18
N THR A 23 10.39 0.64 -5.22
CA THR A 23 11.62 -0.13 -5.51
C THR A 23 11.32 -1.50 -6.08
N GLU A 24 10.29 -2.18 -5.56
CA GLU A 24 9.93 -3.54 -5.97
C GLU A 24 8.86 -3.58 -7.06
N GLN A 25 8.35 -2.41 -7.47
CA GLN A 25 7.31 -2.28 -8.49
C GLN A 25 6.09 -3.16 -8.17
N ILE A 26 5.60 -3.02 -6.94
CA ILE A 26 4.49 -3.82 -6.43
C ILE A 26 3.25 -3.62 -7.31
N THR A 27 2.68 -4.72 -7.81
CA THR A 27 1.51 -4.70 -8.70
C THR A 27 0.19 -4.98 -7.99
N ASP A 28 0.24 -5.73 -6.89
CA ASP A 28 -0.89 -6.03 -6.01
C ASP A 28 -0.49 -5.65 -4.59
N TRP A 29 -1.21 -4.69 -4.01
CA TRP A 29 -0.98 -4.24 -2.65
C TRP A 29 -2.27 -4.37 -1.84
N SER A 30 -2.19 -5.11 -0.73
CA SER A 30 -3.33 -5.41 0.14
C SER A 30 -3.10 -4.86 1.55
N PRO A 31 -3.44 -3.59 1.84
CA PRO A 31 -3.34 -3.04 3.17
C PRO A 31 -4.36 -3.65 4.14
N LEU A 32 -3.97 -3.81 5.40
CA LEU A 32 -4.84 -4.34 6.46
C LEU A 32 -5.44 -3.19 7.29
N GLY A 33 -6.77 -3.19 7.45
CA GLY A 33 -7.49 -2.23 8.29
C GLY A 33 -7.17 -0.77 7.96
N SER A 34 -6.68 -0.01 8.95
CA SER A 34 -6.37 1.42 8.80
C SER A 34 -4.98 1.71 8.21
N THR A 35 -4.21 0.70 7.82
CA THR A 35 -2.86 0.92 7.26
C THR A 35 -2.89 1.58 5.88
N GLY A 36 -3.91 1.29 5.06
CA GLY A 36 -4.08 1.86 3.72
C GLY A 36 -4.20 3.38 3.76
N PRO A 37 -5.22 3.94 4.44
CA PRO A 37 -5.35 5.40 4.59
C PRO A 37 -4.10 6.08 5.15
N ARG A 38 -3.40 5.45 6.10
CA ARG A 38 -2.15 6.00 6.67
C ARG A 38 -1.00 6.11 5.66
N VAL A 39 -0.97 5.26 4.65
CA VAL A 39 0.00 5.35 3.53
C VAL A 39 -0.44 6.44 2.56
N LEU A 40 -1.73 6.49 2.21
CA LEU A 40 -2.28 7.48 1.28
C LEU A 40 -2.20 8.91 1.83
N ASP A 41 -2.39 9.08 3.14
CA ASP A 41 -2.31 10.38 3.84
C ASP A 41 -0.86 10.77 4.21
N HIS A 42 0.14 10.02 3.75
CA HIS A 42 1.53 10.32 4.09
C HIS A 42 1.95 11.67 3.50
N PRO A 43 2.61 12.58 4.26
CA PRO A 43 2.97 13.92 3.77
C PRO A 43 3.85 13.93 2.53
N ARG A 44 4.58 12.84 2.30
CA ARG A 44 5.51 12.66 1.19
C ARG A 44 4.98 11.72 0.11
N PHE A 45 3.68 11.38 0.12
CA PHE A 45 3.10 10.40 -0.80
C PHE A 45 3.44 10.71 -2.27
N ASP A 46 3.30 11.97 -2.67
CA ASP A 46 3.57 12.42 -4.05
C ASP A 46 5.06 12.38 -4.45
N GLU A 47 5.97 12.09 -3.52
CA GLU A 47 7.40 11.91 -3.81
C GLU A 47 7.73 10.49 -4.30
N PHE A 48 6.81 9.53 -4.17
CA PHE A 48 7.04 8.13 -4.50
C PHE A 48 6.27 7.72 -5.76
N ASP A 49 6.91 6.92 -6.62
CA ASP A 49 6.24 6.31 -7.76
C ASP A 49 5.39 5.11 -7.32
N THR A 50 4.07 5.29 -7.31
CA THR A 50 3.09 4.24 -7.02
C THR A 50 2.34 3.77 -8.28
N SER A 51 2.82 4.11 -9.48
CA SER A 51 2.13 3.81 -10.74
C SER A 51 2.10 2.32 -11.10
N SER A 52 2.96 1.50 -10.47
CA SER A 52 3.00 0.06 -10.65
C SER A 52 1.80 -0.66 -10.02
N VAL A 53 1.11 -0.03 -9.07
CA VAL A 53 0.00 -0.66 -8.33
C VAL A 53 -1.24 -0.71 -9.21
N LEU A 54 -1.61 -1.93 -9.63
CA LEU A 54 -2.75 -2.18 -10.52
C LEU A 54 -3.96 -2.72 -9.75
N ALA A 55 -3.72 -3.40 -8.63
CA ALA A 55 -4.75 -4.01 -7.81
C ALA A 55 -4.58 -3.60 -6.34
N LEU A 56 -5.69 -3.19 -5.73
CA LEU A 56 -5.79 -2.84 -4.33
C LEU A 56 -6.66 -3.92 -3.68
N GLY A 57 -6.04 -4.82 -2.91
CA GLY A 57 -6.77 -5.85 -2.20
C GLY A 57 -7.28 -5.34 -0.86
N PHE A 58 -8.54 -5.61 -0.56
CA PHE A 58 -9.15 -5.28 0.73
C PHE A 58 -9.58 -6.56 1.42
N GLY A 59 -9.04 -6.84 2.62
CA GLY A 59 -9.40 -8.04 3.37
C GLY A 59 -8.96 -7.99 4.83
N GLY A 60 -9.78 -8.57 5.72
CA GLY A 60 -9.41 -8.86 7.12
C GLY A 60 -9.90 -7.87 8.20
N ALA A 61 -10.55 -6.76 7.85
CA ALA A 61 -11.17 -5.83 8.80
C ALA A 61 -12.30 -5.02 8.12
N PRO A 62 -13.28 -4.46 8.85
CA PRO A 62 -14.28 -3.57 8.26
C PRO A 62 -13.58 -2.36 7.63
N THR A 63 -13.61 -2.30 6.31
CA THR A 63 -13.05 -1.20 5.53
C THR A 63 -14.21 -0.33 5.09
N ILE A 64 -14.35 0.85 5.68
CA ILE A 64 -15.28 1.87 5.19
C ILE A 64 -14.46 2.85 4.34
N PHE A 65 -14.77 2.95 3.06
CA PHE A 65 -14.23 3.97 2.18
C PHE A 65 -15.39 4.93 1.88
N ILE A 66 -15.36 6.13 2.44
CA ILE A 66 -16.25 7.21 1.97
C ILE A 66 -15.61 7.71 0.68
N ILE A 67 -16.10 7.23 -0.46
CA ILE A 67 -15.90 7.95 -1.71
C ILE A 67 -16.77 9.19 -1.58
N GLY A 68 -16.16 10.31 -1.20
CA GLY A 68 -16.79 11.62 -1.27
C GLY A 68 -17.01 11.96 -2.74
N ILE A 69 -18.21 11.63 -3.23
CA ILE A 69 -18.79 12.22 -4.44
C ILE A 69 -19.56 13.47 -4.01
#